data_AF-A0A850H8P4-F1
#
_entry.id   AF-A0A850H8P4-F1
#
_cell.length_a   1.000
_cell.length_b   1.000
_cell.length_c   1.000
_cell.angle_alpha   90.00
_cell.angle_beta   90.00
_cell.angle_gamma   90.00
#
_symmetry.space_group_name_H-M   'P 1'
#
loop_
_entity.id
_entity.type
_entity.pdbx_description
1 polymer ?
#
loop_
_entity_poly.entity_id
_entity_poly.type
_entity_poly.pdbx_seq_one_letter_code
_entity_poly.pdbx_strand_id
1 'polypeptide(L)'
;MRFPLGVGLLVAPLLVLSGCKNESAKDDMPLGDPGYEEELQAQLLDAKPGDVITIPEGKFPFTRSLSLTVDGVTIRGAGMDKSILSFAGQVAGAEGLLVTANDFTIENLAIEDTVGDALKISEGTNIIIRGVRTEWTDGYKTENGAYGIYPVQTTNVLMEDNVAIGASDAGIYVGQSANVIVRRNRAEYNVAGIEIENTIDADVYDNVATNNTGGILVFNMPNLPQLGERTRVFNNTVIGNNTENFGHEGTPVASVPAGSGIVITSNDKVEVFDNEIKDNQTANIIVSSVYSTNYSGMSAQPNYDPYPEGIYIYGNDLSGGGDSPDGLDLKTLKTVMFGINGAFPDVLWDGYFNKDKLVDGALPVEERICIDNGDAGILNVDGPNDYSDPSTDDTAHKCTLPKLPAVELALAEE
;
A
#
# COMPACT_ATOMS: atom_id res chain seq x y z
N MET A 1 -62.38 55.73 26.41
CA MET A 1 -61.36 56.11 25.39
C MET A 1 -60.81 54.80 24.83
N ARG A 2 -61.22 54.21 23.70
CA ARG A 2 -61.39 54.62 22.29
C ARG A 2 -60.12 55.11 21.57
N PHE A 3 -59.59 54.16 20.77
CA PHE A 3 -58.76 54.19 19.56
C PHE A 3 -57.22 54.31 19.67
N PRO A 4 -56.45 53.78 18.68
CA PRO A 4 -56.79 52.86 17.58
C PRO A 4 -55.82 51.67 17.34
N LEU A 5 -56.28 50.78 16.44
CA LEU A 5 -55.58 49.69 15.75
C LEU A 5 -54.30 50.17 15.03
N GLY A 6 -53.26 49.34 15.09
CA GLY A 6 -52.12 49.34 14.17
C GLY A 6 -51.88 47.92 13.66
N VAL A 7 -52.13 47.70 12.37
CA VAL A 7 -51.91 46.44 11.65
C VAL A 7 -50.41 46.29 11.38
N GLY A 8 -49.78 45.29 12.00
CA GLY A 8 -48.38 44.91 11.75
C GLY A 8 -48.32 43.64 10.91
N LEU A 9 -48.00 43.81 9.62
CA LEU A 9 -47.75 42.76 8.66
C LEU A 9 -46.37 42.12 8.98
N LEU A 10 -46.33 40.91 9.55
CA LEU A 10 -45.07 40.15 9.70
C LEU A 10 -44.80 39.37 8.41
N VAL A 11 -43.83 39.85 7.64
CA VAL A 11 -43.23 39.15 6.50
C VAL A 11 -42.17 38.19 7.06
N ALA A 12 -42.38 36.89 6.90
CA ALA A 12 -41.37 35.87 7.20
C ALA A 12 -40.36 35.79 6.03
N PRO A 13 -39.04 35.79 6.28
CA PRO A 13 -38.07 35.54 5.22
C PRO A 13 -37.97 34.04 4.95
N LEU A 14 -38.29 33.62 3.73
CA LEU A 14 -37.90 32.32 3.19
C LEU A 14 -36.38 32.30 3.06
N LEU A 15 -35.70 31.54 3.93
CA LEU A 15 -34.32 31.11 3.71
C LEU A 15 -34.33 30.02 2.62
N VAL A 16 -33.92 30.41 1.41
CA VAL A 16 -33.61 29.46 0.34
C VAL A 16 -32.21 28.91 0.63
N LEU A 17 -32.16 27.72 1.20
CA LEU A 17 -30.92 26.94 1.31
C LEU A 17 -30.59 26.41 -0.09
N SER A 18 -29.70 27.11 -0.81
CA SER A 18 -29.04 26.55 -1.98
C SER A 18 -28.10 25.43 -1.50
N GLY A 19 -28.57 24.20 -1.58
CA GLY A 19 -27.72 23.02 -1.44
C GLY A 19 -26.78 22.94 -2.65
N CYS A 20 -25.49 23.13 -2.43
CA CYS A 20 -24.47 22.66 -3.36
C CYS A 20 -24.53 21.14 -3.38
N LYS A 21 -25.25 20.62 -4.37
CA LYS A 21 -25.08 19.24 -4.84
C LYS A 21 -23.64 19.18 -5.36
N ASN A 22 -22.76 18.49 -4.64
CA ASN A 22 -21.56 17.95 -5.27
C ASN A 22 -22.05 16.92 -6.29
N GLU A 23 -22.27 17.38 -7.52
CA GLU A 23 -22.24 16.51 -8.67
C GLU A 23 -20.80 16.00 -8.76
N SER A 24 -20.62 14.72 -8.46
CA SER A 24 -19.45 13.99 -8.89
C SER A 24 -19.27 14.24 -10.38
N ALA A 25 -18.12 14.81 -10.74
CA ALA A 25 -17.70 14.97 -12.12
C ALA A 25 -17.54 13.57 -12.71
N LYS A 26 -18.62 13.02 -13.27
CA LYS A 26 -18.59 11.83 -14.09
C LYS A 26 -18.08 12.24 -15.47
N ASP A 27 -16.85 11.83 -15.76
CA ASP A 27 -16.38 11.38 -17.08
C ASP A 27 -16.77 12.28 -18.29
N ASP A 28 -16.43 13.58 -18.22
CA ASP A 28 -16.60 14.54 -19.33
C ASP A 28 -15.36 14.60 -20.27
N MET A 29 -14.40 13.67 -20.13
CA MET A 29 -13.24 13.63 -21.01
C MET A 29 -13.68 13.20 -22.43
N PRO A 30 -13.22 13.88 -23.50
CA PRO A 30 -13.48 13.44 -24.86
C PRO A 30 -12.98 12.01 -25.06
N LEU A 31 -13.85 11.15 -25.58
CA LEU A 31 -13.44 9.84 -26.10
C LEU A 31 -12.38 10.07 -27.18
N GLY A 32 -11.23 9.42 -27.00
CA GLY A 32 -10.14 9.40 -27.96
C GLY A 32 -10.51 8.63 -29.23
N ASP A 33 -9.63 8.68 -30.23
CA ASP A 33 -9.82 7.94 -31.49
C ASP A 33 -9.89 6.43 -31.21
N PRO A 34 -10.96 5.72 -31.61
CA PRO A 34 -11.03 4.26 -31.49
C PRO A 34 -9.91 3.51 -32.23
N GLY A 35 -9.28 4.13 -33.23
CA GLY A 35 -8.10 3.59 -33.93
C GLY A 35 -6.80 3.69 -33.12
N TYR A 36 -6.81 4.38 -31.98
CA TYR A 36 -5.61 4.63 -31.19
C TYR A 36 -5.03 3.35 -30.55
N GLU A 37 -5.87 2.34 -30.28
CA GLU A 37 -5.37 1.03 -29.81
C GLU A 37 -4.36 0.43 -30.80
N GLU A 38 -4.70 0.39 -32.09
CA GLU A 38 -3.81 -0.14 -33.14
C GLU A 38 -2.56 0.73 -33.32
N GLU A 39 -2.70 2.05 -33.21
CA GLU A 39 -1.59 2.99 -33.31
C GLU A 39 -0.57 2.80 -32.18
N LEU A 40 -1.03 2.77 -30.92
CA LEU A 40 -0.15 2.61 -29.77
C LEU A 40 0.50 1.21 -29.77
N GLN A 41 -0.24 0.16 -30.13
CA GLN A 41 0.32 -1.18 -30.29
C GLN A 41 1.44 -1.21 -31.33
N ALA A 42 1.26 -0.56 -32.48
CA ALA A 42 2.31 -0.45 -33.49
C ALA A 42 3.53 0.33 -33.00
N GLN A 43 3.32 1.45 -32.29
CA GLN A 43 4.40 2.24 -31.70
C GLN A 43 5.23 1.45 -30.68
N LEU A 44 4.57 0.67 -29.82
CA LEU A 44 5.25 -0.20 -28.84
C LEU A 44 6.04 -1.32 -29.52
N LEU A 45 5.51 -1.90 -30.60
CA LEU A 45 6.18 -2.97 -31.37
C LEU A 45 7.39 -2.46 -32.16
N ASP A 46 7.31 -1.25 -32.71
CA ASP A 46 8.36 -0.65 -33.54
C ASP A 46 9.40 0.16 -32.73
N ALA A 47 9.20 0.26 -31.40
CA ALA A 47 10.03 1.04 -30.49
C ALA A 47 11.51 0.62 -30.53
N LYS A 48 12.38 1.60 -30.31
CA LYS A 48 13.84 1.43 -30.21
C LYS A 48 14.36 2.09 -28.94
N PRO A 49 15.55 1.68 -28.46
CA PRO A 49 16.17 2.35 -27.33
C PRO A 49 16.33 3.85 -27.56
N GLY A 50 15.90 4.65 -26.57
CA GLY A 50 15.86 6.11 -26.60
C GLY A 50 14.55 6.69 -27.17
N ASP A 51 13.62 5.86 -27.64
CA ASP A 51 12.33 6.36 -28.14
C ASP A 51 11.44 6.88 -27.00
N VAL A 52 10.74 7.96 -27.30
CA VAL A 52 9.68 8.51 -26.45
C VAL A 52 8.34 8.32 -27.17
N ILE A 53 7.50 7.46 -26.60
CA ILE A 53 6.13 7.24 -27.04
C ILE A 53 5.23 8.23 -26.30
N THR A 54 4.65 9.18 -27.03
CA THR A 54 3.79 10.22 -26.45
C THR A 54 2.31 9.84 -26.60
N ILE A 55 1.61 9.77 -25.48
CA ILE A 55 0.16 9.55 -25.42
C ILE A 55 -0.55 10.91 -25.38
N PRO A 56 -1.40 11.25 -26.35
CA PRO A 56 -2.08 12.54 -26.37
C PRO A 56 -3.14 12.67 -25.28
N GLU A 57 -3.69 13.86 -25.10
CA GLU A 57 -4.87 14.08 -24.24
C GLU A 57 -6.09 13.33 -24.84
N GLY A 58 -6.79 12.55 -24.02
CA GLY A 58 -7.97 11.78 -24.38
C GLY A 58 -8.15 10.52 -23.52
N LYS A 59 -9.36 9.95 -23.56
CA LYS A 59 -9.69 8.64 -22.98
C LYS A 59 -9.80 7.60 -24.08
N PHE A 60 -8.85 6.67 -24.13
CA PHE A 60 -8.70 5.71 -25.22
C PHE A 60 -9.15 4.32 -24.78
N PRO A 61 -10.14 3.70 -25.46
CA PRO A 61 -10.58 2.35 -25.13
C PRO A 61 -9.58 1.31 -25.65
N PHE A 62 -9.26 0.32 -24.82
CA PHE A 62 -8.44 -0.84 -25.16
C PHE A 62 -9.20 -2.13 -24.94
N THR A 63 -9.05 -3.06 -25.88
CA THR A 63 -9.67 -4.39 -25.80
C THR A 63 -8.65 -5.50 -25.52
N ARG A 64 -7.35 -5.19 -25.61
CA ARG A 64 -6.24 -6.12 -25.45
C ARG A 64 -5.12 -5.50 -24.60
N SER A 65 -4.39 -6.33 -23.87
CA SER A 65 -3.17 -5.91 -23.16
C SER A 65 -2.13 -5.30 -24.10
N LEU A 66 -1.42 -4.29 -23.59
CA LEU A 66 -0.24 -3.69 -24.22
C LEU A 66 1.03 -4.37 -23.69
N SER A 67 2.07 -4.43 -24.53
CA SER A 67 3.36 -4.94 -24.08
C SER A 67 4.54 -4.17 -24.67
N LEU A 68 5.63 -4.11 -23.90
CA LEU A 68 6.90 -3.50 -24.30
C LEU A 68 8.06 -4.36 -23.79
N THR A 69 9.01 -4.67 -24.67
CA THR A 69 10.20 -5.47 -24.32
C THR A 69 11.51 -4.80 -24.75
N VAL A 70 11.47 -3.49 -25.01
CA VAL A 70 12.59 -2.72 -25.54
C VAL A 70 13.14 -1.81 -24.45
N ASP A 71 14.41 -1.97 -24.14
CA ASP A 71 15.14 -1.15 -23.17
C ASP A 71 15.22 0.32 -23.60
N GLY A 72 15.31 1.24 -22.64
CA GLY A 72 15.58 2.65 -22.89
C GLY A 72 14.39 3.44 -23.45
N VAL A 73 13.16 2.92 -23.31
CA VAL A 73 11.95 3.56 -23.84
C VAL A 73 11.26 4.38 -22.76
N THR A 74 10.75 5.54 -23.14
CA THR A 74 9.85 6.35 -22.32
C THR A 74 8.43 6.33 -22.87
N ILE A 75 7.43 6.04 -22.02
CA ILE A 75 6.02 6.27 -22.31
C ILE A 75 5.54 7.49 -21.53
N ARG A 76 5.04 8.51 -22.24
CA ARG A 76 4.69 9.81 -21.64
C ARG A 76 3.29 10.26 -22.04
N GLY A 77 2.41 10.44 -21.07
CA GLY A 77 1.13 11.12 -21.29
C GLY A 77 1.18 12.62 -21.01
N ALA A 78 0.03 13.28 -21.14
CA ALA A 78 -0.16 14.71 -20.88
C ALA A 78 -0.53 15.03 -19.42
N GLY A 79 -0.73 14.01 -18.58
CA GLY A 79 -1.17 14.08 -17.19
C GLY A 79 -2.09 12.90 -16.85
N MET A 80 -2.08 12.43 -15.60
CA MET A 80 -2.91 11.30 -15.15
C MET A 80 -4.42 11.53 -15.32
N ASP A 81 -4.86 12.79 -15.30
CA ASP A 81 -6.26 13.18 -15.52
C ASP A 81 -6.53 13.60 -16.97
N LYS A 82 -5.61 13.31 -17.90
CA LYS A 82 -5.66 13.80 -19.28
C LYS A 82 -5.38 12.75 -20.33
N SER A 83 -4.45 11.83 -20.08
CA SER A 83 -4.14 10.71 -20.98
C SER A 83 -4.56 9.43 -20.28
N ILE A 84 -5.71 8.88 -20.66
CA ILE A 84 -6.32 7.73 -19.98
C ILE A 84 -6.39 6.53 -20.94
N LEU A 85 -5.79 5.42 -20.53
CA LEU A 85 -5.91 4.12 -21.19
C LEU A 85 -7.00 3.31 -20.46
N SER A 86 -8.17 3.16 -21.08
CA SER A 86 -9.35 2.55 -20.46
C SER A 86 -9.54 1.12 -20.94
N PHE A 87 -9.45 0.16 -20.02
CA PHE A 87 -9.58 -1.28 -20.28
C PHE A 87 -10.95 -1.85 -19.89
N ALA A 88 -11.95 -1.02 -19.62
CA ALA A 88 -13.33 -1.45 -19.31
C ALA A 88 -13.96 -2.40 -20.35
N GLY A 89 -13.42 -2.44 -21.58
CA GLY A 89 -13.81 -3.36 -22.65
C GLY A 89 -12.80 -4.48 -22.95
N GLN A 90 -11.85 -4.77 -22.06
CA GLN A 90 -10.79 -5.75 -22.26
C GLN A 90 -11.36 -7.17 -22.41
N VAL A 91 -11.03 -7.82 -23.53
CA VAL A 91 -11.47 -9.19 -23.85
C VAL A 91 -10.30 -10.16 -24.03
N ALA A 92 -9.06 -9.67 -24.04
CA ALA A 92 -7.86 -10.48 -24.19
C ALA A 92 -6.68 -9.96 -23.36
N GLY A 93 -5.93 -10.90 -22.77
CA GLY A 93 -4.89 -10.62 -21.78
C GLY A 93 -5.48 -10.22 -20.42
N ALA A 94 -4.62 -10.08 -19.42
CA ALA A 94 -5.03 -9.67 -18.08
C ALA A 94 -4.53 -8.26 -17.77
N GLU A 95 -3.30 -7.94 -18.19
CA GLU A 95 -2.63 -6.70 -17.84
C GLU A 95 -3.12 -5.51 -18.68
N GLY A 96 -3.05 -4.30 -18.15
CA GLY A 96 -3.17 -3.09 -18.96
C GLY A 96 -1.92 -2.90 -19.82
N LEU A 97 -0.77 -2.79 -19.14
CA LEU A 97 0.55 -2.72 -19.77
C LEU A 97 1.54 -3.66 -19.07
N LEU A 98 2.14 -4.56 -19.85
CA LEU A 98 3.22 -5.45 -19.43
C LEU A 98 4.56 -4.98 -20.00
N VAL A 99 5.53 -4.71 -19.13
CA VAL A 99 6.89 -4.29 -19.52
C VAL A 99 7.92 -5.30 -19.03
N THR A 100 8.85 -5.66 -19.90
CA THR A 100 10.05 -6.44 -19.58
C THR A 100 11.25 -5.75 -20.22
N ALA A 101 11.81 -4.76 -19.52
CA ALA A 101 12.82 -3.86 -20.08
C ALA A 101 13.67 -3.19 -18.99
N ASN A 102 14.87 -2.76 -19.37
CA ASN A 102 15.74 -1.86 -18.59
C ASN A 102 15.58 -0.40 -19.03
N ASP A 103 16.04 0.52 -18.19
CA ASP A 103 16.08 1.96 -18.49
C ASP A 103 14.71 2.48 -18.96
N PHE A 104 13.64 2.03 -18.29
CA PHE A 104 12.27 2.29 -18.67
C PHE A 104 11.66 3.41 -17.82
N THR A 105 11.02 4.36 -18.49
CA THR A 105 10.25 5.42 -17.84
C THR A 105 8.80 5.38 -18.31
N ILE A 106 7.86 5.43 -17.36
CA ILE A 106 6.47 5.72 -17.63
C ILE A 106 6.01 6.91 -16.80
N GLU A 107 5.39 7.89 -17.45
CA GLU A 107 4.95 9.08 -16.75
C GLU A 107 3.68 9.75 -17.28
N ASN A 108 2.96 10.40 -16.36
CA ASN A 108 1.88 11.34 -16.63
C ASN A 108 0.68 10.76 -17.41
N LEU A 109 0.18 9.58 -17.03
CA LEU A 109 -0.99 8.95 -17.65
C LEU A 109 -1.79 8.12 -16.65
N ALA A 110 -2.99 7.69 -17.04
CA ALA A 110 -3.79 6.75 -16.26
C ALA A 110 -4.04 5.43 -17.01
N ILE A 111 -4.16 4.36 -16.23
CA ILE A 111 -4.62 3.03 -16.67
C ILE A 111 -5.85 2.69 -15.84
N GLU A 112 -6.99 2.49 -16.50
CA GLU A 112 -8.27 2.26 -15.84
C GLU A 112 -8.85 0.89 -16.18
N ASP A 113 -9.52 0.27 -15.22
CA ASP A 113 -10.46 -0.85 -15.42
C ASP A 113 -9.89 -2.09 -16.12
N THR A 114 -8.65 -2.47 -15.80
CA THR A 114 -8.04 -3.71 -16.30
C THR A 114 -8.66 -4.95 -15.66
N VAL A 115 -8.70 -6.05 -16.40
CA VAL A 115 -9.19 -7.35 -15.88
C VAL A 115 -8.23 -7.92 -14.82
N GLY A 116 -6.93 -7.72 -15.00
CA GLY A 116 -5.86 -8.06 -14.06
C GLY A 116 -4.99 -6.84 -13.76
N ASP A 117 -3.68 -7.03 -13.64
CA ASP A 117 -2.74 -6.00 -13.20
C ASP A 117 -2.75 -4.76 -14.11
N ALA A 118 -2.80 -3.55 -13.55
CA ALA A 118 -2.89 -2.36 -14.38
C ALA A 118 -1.56 -2.05 -15.09
N LEU A 119 -0.48 -1.89 -14.33
CA LEU A 119 0.88 -1.70 -14.83
C LEU A 119 1.81 -2.74 -14.21
N LYS A 120 2.30 -3.67 -15.03
CA LYS A 120 3.27 -4.69 -14.61
C LYS A 120 4.62 -4.46 -15.27
N ILE A 121 5.67 -4.38 -14.46
CA ILE A 121 7.05 -4.25 -14.91
C ILE A 121 7.84 -5.40 -14.31
N SER A 122 8.43 -6.23 -15.15
CA SER A 122 9.13 -7.46 -14.74
C SER A 122 10.57 -7.46 -15.21
N GLU A 123 11.47 -8.01 -14.39
CA GLU A 123 12.85 -8.34 -14.79
C GLU A 123 13.66 -7.15 -15.35
N GLY A 124 13.49 -5.96 -14.75
CA GLY A 124 14.05 -4.70 -15.26
C GLY A 124 15.00 -3.98 -14.31
N THR A 125 15.98 -3.26 -14.85
CA THR A 125 16.88 -2.37 -14.09
C THR A 125 16.65 -0.91 -14.50
N ASN A 126 16.76 0.04 -13.56
CA ASN A 126 16.58 1.47 -13.78
C ASN A 126 15.16 1.81 -14.25
N ILE A 127 14.20 1.73 -13.34
CA ILE A 127 12.78 1.91 -13.64
C ILE A 127 12.27 3.19 -12.99
N ILE A 128 11.61 4.06 -13.76
CA ILE A 128 10.96 5.27 -13.26
C ILE A 128 9.47 5.21 -13.56
N ILE A 129 8.65 5.33 -12.52
CA ILE A 129 7.19 5.40 -12.58
C ILE A 129 6.77 6.71 -11.91
N ARG A 130 6.33 7.69 -12.70
CA ARG A 130 6.06 9.04 -12.21
C ARG A 130 4.71 9.58 -12.64
N GLY A 131 3.88 10.03 -11.69
CA GLY A 131 2.62 10.68 -12.07
C GLY A 131 1.67 9.75 -12.82
N VAL A 132 1.71 8.44 -12.52
CA VAL A 132 0.83 7.43 -13.10
C VAL A 132 -0.35 7.20 -12.14
N ARG A 133 -1.58 7.17 -12.69
CA ARG A 133 -2.78 6.74 -11.95
C ARG A 133 -3.21 5.36 -12.41
N THR A 134 -3.49 4.47 -11.47
CA THR A 134 -4.18 3.20 -11.71
C THR A 134 -5.48 3.19 -10.93
N GLU A 135 -6.60 2.86 -11.58
CA GLU A 135 -7.91 2.94 -10.95
C GLU A 135 -8.91 1.93 -11.51
N TRP A 136 -9.64 1.26 -10.61
CA TRP A 136 -10.89 0.58 -10.95
C TRP A 136 -12.06 1.52 -10.63
N THR A 137 -12.64 2.08 -11.69
CA THR A 137 -13.53 3.25 -11.61
C THR A 137 -14.92 2.92 -11.06
N ASP A 138 -15.29 1.64 -11.05
CA ASP A 138 -16.48 1.12 -10.38
C ASP A 138 -16.32 0.96 -8.85
N GLY A 139 -15.16 1.34 -8.30
CA GLY A 139 -14.81 1.18 -6.89
C GLY A 139 -14.12 -0.14 -6.58
N TYR A 140 -13.79 -0.33 -5.30
CA TYR A 140 -13.12 -1.53 -4.83
C TYR A 140 -14.07 -2.73 -4.83
N LYS A 141 -13.63 -3.85 -5.43
CA LYS A 141 -14.35 -5.12 -5.49
C LYS A 141 -13.35 -6.25 -5.65
N THR A 142 -13.71 -7.43 -5.15
CA THR A 142 -12.85 -8.62 -5.24
C THR A 142 -12.53 -8.99 -6.69
N GLU A 143 -13.39 -8.68 -7.65
CA GLU A 143 -13.17 -8.98 -9.07
C GLU A 143 -12.25 -7.99 -9.80
N ASN A 144 -11.76 -6.94 -9.12
CA ASN A 144 -10.76 -6.05 -9.70
C ASN A 144 -9.44 -6.78 -9.92
N GLY A 145 -8.59 -6.20 -10.78
CA GLY A 145 -7.23 -6.69 -10.92
C GLY A 145 -6.45 -6.59 -9.61
N ALA A 146 -5.51 -7.52 -9.45
CA ALA A 146 -4.77 -7.68 -8.21
C ALA A 146 -3.91 -6.45 -7.93
N TYR A 147 -3.04 -6.07 -8.87
CA TYR A 147 -2.06 -5.01 -8.63
C TYR A 147 -2.30 -3.77 -9.48
N GLY A 148 -2.25 -2.59 -8.87
CA GLY A 148 -2.26 -1.31 -9.60
C GLY A 148 -0.92 -1.08 -10.30
N ILE A 149 0.10 -0.70 -9.55
CA ILE A 149 1.47 -0.50 -10.04
C ILE A 149 2.35 -1.61 -9.49
N TYR A 150 2.93 -2.43 -10.38
CA TYR A 150 3.54 -3.72 -10.05
C TYR A 150 4.93 -3.92 -10.70
N PRO A 151 5.97 -3.23 -10.24
CA PRO A 151 7.36 -3.66 -10.45
C PRO A 151 7.69 -4.93 -9.64
N VAL A 152 8.29 -5.91 -10.31
CA VAL A 152 8.69 -7.18 -9.72
C VAL A 152 9.98 -7.70 -10.35
N GLN A 153 10.88 -8.26 -9.52
CA GLN A 153 12.21 -8.68 -9.99
C GLN A 153 12.96 -7.52 -10.65
N THR A 154 12.89 -6.35 -10.04
CA THR A 154 13.47 -5.11 -10.56
C THR A 154 14.59 -4.60 -9.68
N THR A 155 15.49 -3.80 -10.24
CA THR A 155 16.56 -3.14 -9.49
C THR A 155 16.64 -1.66 -9.84
N ASN A 156 16.88 -0.82 -8.83
CA ASN A 156 17.00 0.63 -9.00
C ASN A 156 15.69 1.24 -9.52
N VAL A 157 14.70 1.34 -8.62
CA VAL A 157 13.33 1.72 -8.95
C VAL A 157 12.95 3.02 -8.24
N LEU A 158 12.41 3.97 -8.99
CA LEU A 158 11.75 5.17 -8.45
C LEU A 158 10.27 5.15 -8.78
N MET A 159 9.43 5.17 -7.74
CA MET A 159 7.99 5.31 -7.86
C MET A 159 7.58 6.61 -7.15
N GLU A 160 7.23 7.64 -7.90
CA GLU A 160 6.87 8.92 -7.31
C GLU A 160 5.63 9.60 -7.90
N ASP A 161 4.91 10.34 -7.04
CA ASP A 161 3.76 11.15 -7.44
C ASP A 161 2.63 10.33 -8.11
N ASN A 162 2.55 9.02 -7.82
CA ASN A 162 1.56 8.11 -8.40
C ASN A 162 0.28 8.01 -7.56
N VAL A 163 -0.78 7.49 -8.18
CA VAL A 163 -2.07 7.24 -7.54
C VAL A 163 -2.51 5.80 -7.84
N ALA A 164 -2.95 5.06 -6.83
CA ALA A 164 -3.51 3.71 -7.00
C ALA A 164 -4.80 3.53 -6.19
N ILE A 165 -5.88 3.17 -6.88
CA ILE A 165 -7.23 3.12 -6.29
C ILE A 165 -7.96 1.85 -6.70
N GLY A 166 -8.44 1.08 -5.71
CA GLY A 166 -9.37 -0.02 -5.96
C GLY A 166 -8.76 -1.37 -6.29
N ALA A 167 -7.45 -1.58 -6.14
CA ALA A 167 -6.80 -2.85 -6.42
C ALA A 167 -7.26 -3.95 -5.44
N SER A 168 -7.54 -5.16 -5.95
CA SER A 168 -7.98 -6.30 -5.13
C SER A 168 -6.85 -6.98 -4.36
N ASP A 169 -5.61 -6.57 -4.61
CA ASP A 169 -4.43 -6.92 -3.84
C ASP A 169 -3.75 -5.60 -3.40
N ALA A 170 -2.62 -5.23 -3.98
CA ALA A 170 -1.91 -4.00 -3.65
C ALA A 170 -2.11 -2.88 -4.69
N GLY A 171 -2.37 -1.67 -4.21
CA GLY A 171 -2.43 -0.48 -5.06
C GLY A 171 -1.06 -0.17 -5.67
N ILE A 172 -0.05 -0.04 -4.80
CA ILE A 172 1.34 0.15 -5.17
C ILE A 172 2.13 -1.01 -4.59
N TYR A 173 2.77 -1.80 -5.43
CA TYR A 173 3.50 -2.98 -5.03
C TYR A 173 4.95 -2.89 -5.51
N VAL A 174 5.90 -3.42 -4.73
CA VAL A 174 7.25 -3.74 -5.20
C VAL A 174 7.68 -5.09 -4.64
N GLY A 175 8.09 -6.00 -5.52
CA GLY A 175 8.33 -7.41 -5.17
C GLY A 175 9.67 -7.95 -5.64
N GLN A 176 10.34 -8.76 -4.83
CA GLN A 176 11.58 -9.46 -5.23
C GLN A 176 12.61 -8.49 -5.87
N SER A 177 12.67 -7.25 -5.37
CA SER A 177 13.41 -6.16 -6.01
C SER A 177 14.52 -5.63 -5.11
N ALA A 178 15.36 -4.73 -5.62
CA ALA A 178 16.43 -4.13 -4.85
C ALA A 178 16.64 -2.64 -5.15
N ASN A 179 17.03 -1.86 -4.14
CA ASN A 179 17.33 -0.44 -4.26
C ASN A 179 16.12 0.36 -4.78
N VAL A 180 15.14 0.58 -3.92
CA VAL A 180 13.80 1.06 -4.28
C VAL A 180 13.45 2.33 -3.51
N ILE A 181 12.89 3.32 -4.19
CA ILE A 181 12.27 4.50 -3.57
C ILE A 181 10.79 4.57 -3.97
N VAL A 182 9.90 4.58 -2.98
CA VAL A 182 8.46 4.80 -3.13
C VAL A 182 8.08 6.07 -2.38
N ARG A 183 7.83 7.18 -3.10
CA ARG A 183 7.57 8.47 -2.46
C ARG A 183 6.45 9.32 -3.04
N ARG A 184 5.80 10.14 -2.20
CA ARG A 184 4.76 11.09 -2.63
C ARG A 184 3.61 10.44 -3.40
N ASN A 185 3.33 9.17 -3.16
CA ASN A 185 2.23 8.48 -3.79
C ASN A 185 0.97 8.54 -2.92
N ARG A 186 -0.19 8.32 -3.56
CA ARG A 186 -1.49 8.19 -2.90
C ARG A 186 -2.08 6.81 -3.19
N ALA A 187 -2.32 6.04 -2.14
CA ALA A 187 -2.93 4.72 -2.23
C ALA A 187 -4.21 4.67 -1.38
N GLU A 188 -5.35 4.42 -2.02
CA GLU A 188 -6.65 4.39 -1.34
C GLU A 188 -7.56 3.28 -1.84
N TYR A 189 -8.39 2.74 -0.93
CA TYR A 189 -9.38 1.71 -1.28
C TYR A 189 -8.78 0.46 -1.94
N ASN A 190 -7.54 0.10 -1.58
CA ASN A 190 -6.90 -1.15 -1.95
C ASN A 190 -6.97 -2.14 -0.78
N VAL A 191 -6.64 -3.42 -0.99
CA VAL A 191 -6.41 -4.32 0.14
C VAL A 191 -5.12 -3.88 0.85
N ALA A 192 -3.99 -3.93 0.16
CA ALA A 192 -2.76 -3.28 0.60
C ALA A 192 -2.63 -1.92 -0.09
N GLY A 193 -2.48 -0.83 0.65
CA GLY A 193 -2.22 0.48 0.06
C GLY A 193 -0.88 0.48 -0.68
N ILE A 194 0.19 0.27 0.08
CA ILE A 194 1.56 0.09 -0.44
C ILE A 194 2.11 -1.23 0.10
N GLU A 195 2.73 -2.01 -0.77
CA GLU A 195 3.32 -3.29 -0.42
C GLU A 195 4.78 -3.39 -0.87
N ILE A 196 5.64 -3.77 0.06
CA ILE A 196 7.06 -4.06 -0.13
C ILE A 196 7.29 -5.54 0.18
N GLU A 197 7.28 -6.38 -0.86
CA GLU A 197 7.42 -7.83 -0.75
C GLU A 197 8.85 -8.24 -1.13
N ASN A 198 9.52 -9.02 -0.27
CA ASN A 198 10.81 -9.66 -0.57
C ASN A 198 11.85 -8.70 -1.20
N THR A 199 11.86 -7.44 -0.78
CA THR A 199 12.65 -6.37 -1.39
C THR A 199 13.82 -5.97 -0.49
N ILE A 200 14.98 -5.78 -1.11
CA ILE A 200 16.23 -5.43 -0.44
C ILE A 200 16.47 -3.93 -0.59
N ASP A 201 16.64 -3.21 0.52
CA ASP A 201 16.88 -1.75 0.53
C ASP A 201 15.73 -0.96 -0.13
N ALA A 202 14.75 -0.56 0.69
CA ALA A 202 13.60 0.22 0.26
C ALA A 202 13.36 1.44 1.16
N ASP A 203 13.17 2.60 0.53
CA ASP A 203 12.72 3.84 1.19
C ASP A 203 11.27 4.13 0.79
N VAL A 204 10.36 4.08 1.76
CA VAL A 204 8.93 4.36 1.58
C VAL A 204 8.56 5.61 2.37
N TYR A 205 8.41 6.75 1.69
CA TYR A 205 8.22 8.02 2.39
C TYR A 205 7.36 9.09 1.72
N ASP A 206 6.84 10.03 2.50
CA ASP A 206 5.95 11.09 2.04
C ASP A 206 4.70 10.57 1.30
N ASN A 207 4.31 9.31 1.50
CA ASN A 207 3.11 8.74 0.87
C ASN A 207 1.86 8.97 1.74
N VAL A 208 0.70 8.93 1.10
CA VAL A 208 -0.62 8.95 1.75
C VAL A 208 -1.30 7.61 1.51
N ALA A 209 -1.46 6.81 2.57
CA ALA A 209 -2.16 5.53 2.55
C ALA A 209 -3.40 5.61 3.45
N THR A 210 -4.57 5.75 2.85
CA THR A 210 -5.84 5.92 3.59
C THR A 210 -6.97 5.08 3.03
N ASN A 211 -7.92 4.69 3.87
CA ASN A 211 -9.08 3.90 3.46
C ASN A 211 -8.74 2.58 2.73
N ASN A 212 -7.56 2.00 2.94
CA ASN A 212 -7.24 0.65 2.49
C ASN A 212 -7.72 -0.39 3.53
N THR A 213 -7.53 -1.68 3.28
CA THR A 213 -7.65 -2.69 4.35
C THR A 213 -6.45 -2.64 5.28
N GLY A 214 -5.25 -2.58 4.69
CA GLY A 214 -3.97 -2.31 5.34
C GLY A 214 -3.26 -1.15 4.65
N GLY A 215 -2.65 -0.24 5.41
CA GLY A 215 -1.99 0.95 4.88
C GLY A 215 -0.69 0.65 4.13
N ILE A 216 0.36 0.30 4.86
CA ILE A 216 1.68 -0.03 4.30
C ILE A 216 2.12 -1.40 4.82
N LEU A 217 2.43 -2.32 3.93
CA LEU A 217 2.82 -3.70 4.22
C LEU A 217 4.28 -3.91 3.83
N VAL A 218 5.05 -4.53 4.72
CA VAL A 218 6.44 -4.93 4.50
C VAL A 218 6.58 -6.39 4.89
N PHE A 219 6.76 -7.29 3.93
CA PHE A 219 6.82 -8.71 4.27
C PHE A 219 7.71 -9.56 3.37
N ASN A 220 8.06 -10.74 3.88
CA ASN A 220 8.66 -11.81 3.08
C ASN A 220 7.71 -12.98 2.93
N MET A 221 7.56 -13.45 1.70
CA MET A 221 6.89 -14.69 1.36
C MET A 221 7.85 -15.88 1.47
N PRO A 222 7.36 -17.04 1.97
CA PRO A 222 8.18 -18.22 2.22
C PRO A 222 8.74 -18.87 0.95
N ASN A 223 7.98 -18.83 -0.15
CA ASN A 223 8.26 -19.61 -1.35
C ASN A 223 9.09 -18.88 -2.42
N LEU A 224 9.52 -17.64 -2.17
CA LEU A 224 10.22 -16.80 -3.15
C LEU A 224 11.74 -16.86 -2.99
N PRO A 225 12.52 -16.79 -4.09
CA PRO A 225 13.97 -17.03 -4.08
C PRO A 225 14.79 -15.93 -3.41
N GLN A 226 14.24 -14.71 -3.33
CA GLN A 226 14.88 -13.55 -2.70
C GLN A 226 14.23 -13.29 -1.34
N LEU A 227 15.02 -12.94 -0.34
CA LEU A 227 14.53 -12.36 0.92
C LEU A 227 14.64 -10.84 0.86
N GLY A 228 13.67 -10.16 1.46
CA GLY A 228 13.73 -8.73 1.70
C GLY A 228 14.30 -8.41 3.07
N GLU A 229 14.96 -7.26 3.16
CA GLU A 229 15.47 -6.68 4.40
C GLU A 229 15.79 -5.19 4.17
N ARG A 230 15.99 -4.44 5.25
CA ARG A 230 16.45 -3.03 5.22
C ARG A 230 15.44 -2.08 4.58
N THR A 231 14.18 -2.18 5.01
CA THR A 231 13.12 -1.26 4.60
C THR A 231 12.99 -0.12 5.61
N ARG A 232 12.92 1.13 5.12
CA ARG A 232 12.68 2.32 5.93
C ARG A 232 11.35 2.94 5.52
N VAL A 233 10.39 3.00 6.46
CA VAL A 233 9.06 3.56 6.28
C VAL A 233 8.97 4.85 7.10
N PHE A 234 8.96 6.01 6.45
CA PHE A 234 9.04 7.28 7.16
C PHE A 234 8.29 8.46 6.54
N ASN A 235 7.90 9.45 7.35
CA ASN A 235 7.16 10.63 6.87
C ASN A 235 5.86 10.31 6.09
N ASN A 236 5.27 9.14 6.26
CA ASN A 236 4.01 8.78 5.60
C ASN A 236 2.82 9.25 6.44
N THR A 237 1.69 9.47 5.77
CA THR A 237 0.37 9.65 6.37
C THR A 237 -0.43 8.35 6.21
N VAL A 238 -0.61 7.60 7.30
CA VAL A 238 -1.24 6.26 7.31
C VAL A 238 -2.48 6.30 8.20
N ILE A 239 -3.62 6.68 7.63
CA ILE A 239 -4.81 7.04 8.41
C ILE A 239 -6.04 6.26 7.96
N GLY A 240 -6.75 5.69 8.94
CA GLY A 240 -8.10 5.18 8.73
C GLY A 240 -8.19 4.06 7.69
N ASN A 241 -7.20 3.16 7.64
CA ASN A 241 -7.19 2.01 6.73
C ASN A 241 -8.15 0.94 7.26
N ASN A 242 -9.45 1.22 7.20
CA ASN A 242 -10.53 0.43 7.82
C ASN A 242 -11.49 -0.19 6.80
N THR A 243 -11.13 -0.18 5.51
CA THR A 243 -11.95 -0.84 4.48
C THR A 243 -11.95 -2.35 4.73
N GLU A 244 -13.10 -2.99 4.56
CA GLU A 244 -13.21 -4.44 4.71
C GLU A 244 -12.27 -5.15 3.73
N ASN A 245 -11.66 -6.26 4.15
CA ASN A 245 -10.77 -7.01 3.27
C ASN A 245 -11.58 -7.62 2.12
N PHE A 246 -11.25 -7.24 0.89
CA PHE A 246 -11.88 -7.71 -0.34
C PHE A 246 -10.90 -8.50 -1.24
N GLY A 247 -9.76 -8.90 -0.69
CA GLY A 247 -8.77 -9.70 -1.40
C GLY A 247 -9.30 -11.07 -1.78
N HIS A 248 -8.79 -11.62 -2.87
CA HIS A 248 -9.18 -12.96 -3.31
C HIS A 248 -8.85 -14.00 -2.23
N GLU A 249 -9.84 -14.84 -1.89
CA GLU A 249 -9.63 -15.89 -0.89
C GLU A 249 -8.42 -16.77 -1.22
N GLY A 250 -7.53 -16.93 -0.24
CA GLY A 250 -6.31 -17.73 -0.37
C GLY A 250 -5.09 -16.95 -0.85
N THR A 251 -5.21 -15.67 -1.23
CA THR A 251 -4.03 -14.82 -1.38
C THR A 251 -3.46 -14.42 -0.01
N PRO A 252 -2.17 -14.05 0.05
CA PRO A 252 -1.54 -13.61 1.31
C PRO A 252 -2.27 -12.42 1.95
N VAL A 253 -2.57 -11.39 1.16
CA VAL A 253 -3.23 -10.17 1.65
C VAL A 253 -4.66 -10.39 2.14
N ALA A 254 -5.32 -11.47 1.72
CA ALA A 254 -6.65 -11.84 2.24
C ALA A 254 -6.64 -12.20 3.74
N SER A 255 -5.46 -12.37 4.34
CA SER A 255 -5.32 -12.55 5.80
C SER A 255 -5.06 -11.26 6.57
N VAL A 256 -4.86 -10.13 5.89
CA VAL A 256 -4.61 -8.84 6.54
C VAL A 256 -5.89 -8.37 7.23
N PRO A 257 -5.89 -8.17 8.56
CA PRO A 257 -7.06 -7.66 9.25
C PRO A 257 -7.41 -6.25 8.75
N ALA A 258 -8.68 -5.98 8.48
CA ALA A 258 -9.11 -4.61 8.21
C ALA A 258 -8.78 -3.72 9.41
N GLY A 259 -8.38 -2.46 9.18
CA GLY A 259 -7.95 -1.58 10.27
C GLY A 259 -6.46 -1.68 10.59
N SER A 260 -5.63 -2.16 9.66
CA SER A 260 -4.18 -2.27 9.87
C SER A 260 -3.46 -1.03 9.32
N GLY A 261 -2.69 -0.34 10.15
CA GLY A 261 -1.87 0.81 9.71
C GLY A 261 -0.65 0.36 8.91
N ILE A 262 0.45 0.10 9.62
CA ILE A 262 1.66 -0.50 9.05
C ILE A 262 1.76 -1.95 9.50
N VAL A 263 2.03 -2.88 8.59
CA VAL A 263 2.17 -4.32 8.89
C VAL A 263 3.55 -4.79 8.47
N ILE A 264 4.27 -5.42 9.39
CA ILE A 264 5.58 -6.03 9.14
C ILE A 264 5.45 -7.53 9.36
N THR A 265 5.68 -8.34 8.33
CA THR A 265 5.55 -9.79 8.43
C THR A 265 6.81 -10.53 7.98
N SER A 266 7.49 -11.21 8.91
CA SER A 266 8.69 -12.03 8.63
C SER A 266 9.78 -11.28 7.85
N ASN A 267 9.98 -10.00 8.14
CA ASN A 267 10.97 -9.16 7.48
C ASN A 267 11.99 -8.63 8.48
N ASP A 268 13.22 -8.48 8.03
CA ASP A 268 14.35 -8.10 8.87
C ASP A 268 14.77 -6.66 8.63
N LYS A 269 15.23 -6.01 9.70
CA LYS A 269 15.82 -4.67 9.66
C LYS A 269 14.83 -3.69 9.04
N VAL A 270 13.71 -3.48 9.71
CA VAL A 270 12.70 -2.50 9.29
C VAL A 270 12.71 -1.32 10.24
N GLU A 271 12.84 -0.11 9.71
CA GLU A 271 12.66 1.13 10.47
C GLU A 271 11.31 1.75 10.14
N VAL A 272 10.56 2.13 11.18
CA VAL A 272 9.29 2.87 11.08
C VAL A 272 9.43 4.14 11.88
N PHE A 273 9.55 5.29 11.21
CA PHE A 273 9.82 6.54 11.91
C PHE A 273 9.21 7.80 11.31
N ASP A 274 8.94 8.80 12.17
CA ASP A 274 8.42 10.11 11.76
C ASP A 274 7.14 10.04 10.89
N ASN A 275 6.36 8.96 10.99
CA ASN A 275 5.07 8.83 10.30
C ASN A 275 3.93 9.43 11.14
N GLU A 276 2.88 9.89 10.47
CA GLU A 276 1.58 10.14 11.08
C GLU A 276 0.70 8.90 10.90
N ILE A 277 0.42 8.16 11.97
CA ILE A 277 -0.35 6.89 11.91
C ILE A 277 -1.54 6.98 12.86
N LYS A 278 -2.76 7.00 12.30
CA LYS A 278 -3.96 7.32 13.08
C LYS A 278 -5.18 6.51 12.70
N ASP A 279 -6.03 6.25 13.70
CA ASP A 279 -7.39 5.75 13.52
C ASP A 279 -7.51 4.43 12.72
N ASN A 280 -6.49 3.57 12.78
CA ASN A 280 -6.51 2.23 12.21
C ASN A 280 -7.12 1.25 13.24
N GLN A 281 -8.31 0.73 12.95
CA GLN A 281 -9.20 0.09 13.93
C GLN A 281 -8.63 -1.18 14.59
N THR A 282 -7.75 -1.91 13.89
CA THR A 282 -7.07 -3.08 14.43
C THR A 282 -5.81 -2.71 15.20
N ALA A 283 -4.87 -2.02 14.57
CA ALA A 283 -3.67 -1.51 15.22
C ALA A 283 -2.98 -0.49 14.30
N ASN A 284 -2.24 0.45 14.89
CA ASN A 284 -1.42 1.39 14.14
C ASN A 284 -0.21 0.69 13.52
N ILE A 285 0.44 -0.20 14.27
CA ILE A 285 1.55 -1.02 13.78
C ILE A 285 1.32 -2.48 14.17
N ILE A 286 1.43 -3.40 13.22
CA ILE A 286 1.40 -4.85 13.44
C ILE A 286 2.77 -5.42 13.09
N VAL A 287 3.34 -6.21 13.99
CA VAL A 287 4.54 -7.00 13.75
C VAL A 287 4.17 -8.48 13.87
N SER A 288 4.43 -9.25 12.84
CA SER A 288 4.04 -10.66 12.78
C SER A 288 5.07 -11.54 12.09
N SER A 289 4.94 -12.82 12.35
CA SER A 289 5.53 -13.95 11.67
C SER A 289 4.49 -14.56 10.72
N VAL A 290 4.99 -15.20 9.67
CA VAL A 290 4.20 -16.05 8.77
C VAL A 290 3.38 -17.11 9.51
N TYR A 291 3.75 -17.50 10.74
CA TYR A 291 2.97 -18.47 11.51
C TYR A 291 1.58 -17.96 11.90
N SER A 292 1.38 -16.64 11.93
CA SER A 292 0.09 -16.00 12.19
C SER A 292 -0.73 -15.73 10.92
N THR A 293 -0.29 -16.16 9.74
CA THR A 293 -0.96 -15.86 8.46
C THR A 293 -1.68 -17.08 7.87
N ASN A 294 -2.57 -16.84 6.90
CA ASN A 294 -3.27 -17.91 6.17
C ASN A 294 -2.32 -18.74 5.26
N TYR A 295 -1.09 -18.26 5.06
CA TYR A 295 -0.07 -18.89 4.21
C TYR A 295 1.06 -19.55 4.99
N SER A 296 0.92 -19.74 6.30
CA SER A 296 1.85 -20.47 7.17
C SER A 296 2.20 -21.89 6.68
N GLY A 297 1.27 -22.53 5.96
CA GLY A 297 1.43 -23.88 5.40
C GLY A 297 2.13 -23.94 4.03
N MET A 298 2.51 -22.81 3.44
CA MET A 298 3.20 -22.79 2.15
C MET A 298 4.61 -23.41 2.26
N SER A 299 5.07 -24.02 1.16
CA SER A 299 6.45 -24.49 1.09
C SER A 299 7.42 -23.32 1.20
N ALA A 300 8.44 -23.43 2.04
CA ALA A 300 9.45 -22.40 2.21
C ALA A 300 10.76 -22.72 1.46
N GLN A 301 11.46 -21.69 0.99
CA GLN A 301 12.85 -21.80 0.56
C GLN A 301 13.73 -22.21 1.75
N PRO A 302 14.83 -22.96 1.54
CA PRO A 302 15.69 -23.44 2.63
C PRO A 302 16.29 -22.33 3.51
N ASN A 303 16.45 -21.13 2.96
CA ASN A 303 17.01 -19.97 3.64
C ASN A 303 15.95 -19.01 4.20
N TYR A 304 14.66 -19.32 4.07
CA TYR A 304 13.60 -18.44 4.55
C TYR A 304 13.61 -18.30 6.07
N ASP A 305 13.53 -17.05 6.55
CA ASP A 305 13.37 -16.72 7.97
C ASP A 305 11.90 -16.36 8.24
N PRO A 306 11.19 -17.10 9.11
CA PRO A 306 9.81 -16.80 9.44
C PRO A 306 9.67 -15.68 10.49
N TYR A 307 10.74 -15.20 11.12
CA TYR A 307 10.64 -14.28 12.24
C TYR A 307 10.90 -12.83 11.81
N PRO A 308 10.15 -11.84 12.35
CA PRO A 308 10.48 -10.44 12.18
C PRO A 308 11.61 -10.04 13.16
N GLU A 309 12.71 -9.52 12.65
CA GLU A 309 13.91 -9.25 13.47
C GLU A 309 14.51 -7.87 13.19
N GLY A 310 15.06 -7.23 14.23
CA GLY A 310 15.70 -5.92 14.10
C GLY A 310 14.73 -4.82 13.67
N ILE A 311 13.54 -4.79 14.28
CA ILE A 311 12.49 -3.81 13.97
C ILE A 311 12.68 -2.58 14.86
N TYR A 312 12.74 -1.39 14.28
CA TYR A 312 12.91 -0.15 15.04
C TYR A 312 11.77 0.85 14.80
N ILE A 313 11.01 1.16 15.84
CA ILE A 313 9.86 2.06 15.80
C ILE A 313 10.17 3.30 16.66
N TYR A 314 10.23 4.48 16.06
CA TYR A 314 10.59 5.71 16.78
C TYR A 314 10.07 6.99 16.12
N GLY A 315 9.85 8.06 16.88
CA GLY A 315 9.50 9.38 16.32
C GLY A 315 8.13 9.51 15.62
N ASN A 316 7.32 8.46 15.56
CA ASN A 316 6.00 8.49 14.92
C ASN A 316 4.97 9.25 15.78
N ASP A 317 4.07 9.99 15.12
CA ASP A 317 2.86 10.55 15.72
C ASP A 317 1.73 9.50 15.66
N LEU A 318 1.57 8.77 16.77
CA LEU A 318 0.61 7.68 16.92
C LEU A 318 -0.60 8.17 17.73
N SER A 319 -1.80 8.01 17.18
CA SER A 319 -3.02 8.37 17.92
C SER A 319 -4.27 7.66 17.40
N GLY A 320 -5.17 7.29 18.30
CA GLY A 320 -6.39 6.56 17.92
C GLY A 320 -6.09 5.15 17.40
N GLY A 321 -7.13 4.42 17.00
CA GLY A 321 -7.02 3.04 16.55
C GLY A 321 -7.04 2.00 17.68
N GLY A 322 -7.02 0.72 17.30
CA GLY A 322 -7.03 -0.42 18.23
C GLY A 322 -8.34 -0.65 18.99
N ASP A 323 -9.38 0.13 18.74
CA ASP A 323 -10.65 0.13 19.48
C ASP A 323 -11.69 -0.84 18.92
N SER A 324 -11.55 -1.22 17.63
CA SER A 324 -12.45 -2.10 16.90
C SER A 324 -11.69 -3.08 15.99
N PRO A 325 -10.81 -3.95 16.55
CA PRO A 325 -10.00 -4.83 15.72
C PRO A 325 -10.84 -5.82 14.93
N ASP A 326 -10.34 -6.22 13.77
CA ASP A 326 -11.02 -7.17 12.90
C ASP A 326 -10.81 -8.63 13.37
N GLY A 327 -11.75 -9.51 13.04
CA GLY A 327 -11.75 -10.91 13.49
C GLY A 327 -12.28 -11.11 14.92
N LEU A 328 -12.88 -12.28 15.16
CA LEU A 328 -13.51 -12.60 16.45
C LEU A 328 -12.49 -12.73 17.59
N ASP A 329 -11.32 -13.28 17.30
CA ASP A 329 -10.28 -13.54 18.30
C ASP A 329 -9.70 -12.22 18.84
N LEU A 330 -9.32 -11.29 17.96
CA LEU A 330 -8.83 -9.97 18.38
C LEU A 330 -9.92 -9.14 19.09
N LYS A 331 -11.18 -9.19 18.64
CA LYS A 331 -12.31 -8.54 19.36
C LYS A 331 -12.49 -9.09 20.77
N THR A 332 -12.38 -10.41 20.92
CA THR A 332 -12.47 -11.08 22.21
C THR A 332 -11.29 -10.70 23.10
N LEU A 333 -10.07 -10.76 22.56
CA LEU A 333 -8.84 -10.37 23.25
C LEU A 333 -8.92 -8.93 23.76
N LYS A 334 -9.31 -7.98 22.90
CA LYS A 334 -9.48 -6.57 23.28
C LYS A 334 -10.46 -6.41 24.43
N THR A 335 -11.60 -7.09 24.33
CA THR A 335 -12.65 -7.02 25.34
C THR A 335 -12.19 -7.58 26.68
N VAL A 336 -11.44 -8.69 26.68
CA VAL A 336 -10.93 -9.34 27.89
C VAL A 336 -9.86 -8.49 28.57
N MET A 337 -8.91 -7.94 27.82
CA MET A 337 -7.76 -7.23 28.38
C MET A 337 -8.02 -5.75 28.66
N PHE A 338 -8.77 -5.07 27.79
CA PHE A 338 -8.96 -3.61 27.83
C PHE A 338 -10.42 -3.18 28.04
N GLY A 339 -11.35 -4.13 28.02
CA GLY A 339 -12.78 -3.86 28.17
C GLY A 339 -13.45 -3.37 26.89
N ILE A 340 -14.79 -3.29 26.92
CA ILE A 340 -15.62 -2.95 25.75
C ILE A 340 -15.25 -1.59 25.15
N ASN A 341 -14.89 -0.62 25.99
CA ASN A 341 -14.52 0.75 25.58
C ASN A 341 -13.00 0.98 25.52
N GLY A 342 -12.18 -0.05 25.75
CA GLY A 342 -10.72 0.05 25.65
C GLY A 342 -10.23 -0.02 24.21
N ALA A 343 -8.93 0.15 24.04
CA ALA A 343 -8.22 -0.03 22.79
C ALA A 343 -6.94 -0.83 23.03
N PHE A 344 -6.45 -1.51 22.00
CA PHE A 344 -5.09 -2.03 22.00
C PHE A 344 -4.05 -0.90 22.10
N PRO A 345 -2.86 -1.18 22.65
CA PRO A 345 -1.68 -0.34 22.44
C PRO A 345 -1.37 -0.16 20.95
N ASP A 346 -0.56 0.85 20.62
CA ASP A 346 -0.26 1.22 19.22
C ASP A 346 0.40 0.11 18.41
N VAL A 347 1.25 -0.70 19.07
CA VAL A 347 1.97 -1.82 18.45
C VAL A 347 1.32 -3.14 18.88
N LEU A 348 0.91 -3.94 17.91
CA LEU A 348 0.46 -5.31 18.09
C LEU A 348 1.56 -6.26 17.60
N TRP A 349 2.03 -7.18 18.45
CA TRP A 349 2.98 -8.21 18.09
C TRP A 349 2.40 -9.59 18.31
N ASP A 350 2.61 -10.47 17.34
CA ASP A 350 2.12 -11.84 17.41
C ASP A 350 2.83 -12.75 18.43
N GLY A 351 4.01 -12.33 18.92
CA GLY A 351 4.79 -13.05 19.92
C GLY A 351 5.75 -14.09 19.36
N TYR A 352 5.81 -14.31 18.05
CA TYR A 352 6.74 -15.25 17.45
C TYR A 352 8.15 -14.64 17.36
N PHE A 353 9.15 -15.41 17.79
CA PHE A 353 10.58 -15.06 17.65
C PHE A 353 11.46 -16.31 17.56
N ASN A 354 12.68 -16.12 17.06
CA ASN A 354 13.64 -17.20 16.90
C ASN A 354 14.32 -17.60 18.23
N LYS A 355 13.87 -18.71 18.82
CA LYS A 355 14.43 -19.23 20.08
C LYS A 355 15.90 -19.68 19.96
N ASP A 356 16.35 -20.02 18.76
CA ASP A 356 17.73 -20.48 18.54
C ASP A 356 18.74 -19.32 18.59
N LYS A 357 18.27 -18.08 18.48
CA LYS A 357 19.09 -16.86 18.59
C LYS A 357 19.24 -16.32 20.01
N LEU A 358 18.65 -16.98 21.01
CA LEU A 358 18.74 -16.54 22.40
C LEU A 358 20.19 -16.61 22.93
N VAL A 359 20.61 -15.52 23.59
CA VAL A 359 21.86 -15.44 24.35
C VAL A 359 21.50 -15.11 25.80
N ASP A 360 21.91 -15.98 26.73
CA ASP A 360 21.57 -15.87 28.16
C ASP A 360 20.06 -15.71 28.45
N GLY A 361 19.23 -16.33 27.61
CA GLY A 361 17.77 -16.34 27.77
C GLY A 361 17.04 -15.12 27.21
N ALA A 362 17.74 -14.21 26.52
CA ALA A 362 17.14 -13.08 25.82
C ALA A 362 17.63 -12.98 24.38
N LEU A 363 16.84 -12.38 23.49
CA LEU A 363 17.32 -12.05 22.15
C LEU A 363 18.42 -10.98 22.25
N PRO A 364 19.51 -11.06 21.46
CA PRO A 364 20.41 -9.95 21.25
C PRO A 364 19.64 -8.70 20.80
N VAL A 365 20.10 -7.50 21.16
CA VAL A 365 19.33 -6.26 20.92
C VAL A 365 19.04 -6.08 19.44
N GLU A 366 20.00 -6.39 18.59
CA GLU A 366 19.94 -6.34 17.13
C GLU A 366 18.85 -7.21 16.49
N GLU A 367 18.35 -8.24 17.18
CA GLU A 367 17.29 -9.13 16.70
C GLU A 367 15.90 -8.73 17.25
N ARG A 368 15.83 -7.74 18.15
CA ARG A 368 14.58 -7.38 18.84
C ARG A 368 13.70 -6.44 18.01
N ILE A 369 12.45 -6.37 18.44
CA ILE A 369 11.57 -5.23 18.20
C ILE A 369 11.90 -4.16 19.26
N CYS A 370 12.43 -3.03 18.82
CA CYS A 370 12.77 -1.87 19.65
C CYS A 370 11.80 -0.71 19.41
N ILE A 371 11.27 -0.13 20.48
CA ILE A 371 10.30 0.96 20.48
C ILE A 371 10.88 2.13 21.29
N ASP A 372 11.26 3.19 20.58
CA ASP A 372 11.69 4.49 21.13
C ASP A 372 10.73 5.60 20.66
N ASN A 373 9.44 5.43 21.00
CA ASN A 373 8.34 6.24 20.46
C ASN A 373 7.47 6.88 21.56
N GLY A 374 8.12 7.42 22.59
CA GLY A 374 7.43 8.07 23.72
C GLY A 374 6.54 7.10 24.50
N ASP A 375 5.25 7.44 24.64
CA ASP A 375 4.26 6.68 25.40
C ASP A 375 3.67 5.48 24.62
N ALA A 376 4.14 5.23 23.39
CA ALA A 376 3.69 4.08 22.61
C ALA A 376 3.91 2.77 23.37
N GLY A 377 2.83 1.99 23.46
CA GLY A 377 2.83 0.66 24.08
C GLY A 377 2.83 -0.46 23.04
N ILE A 378 3.08 -1.68 23.52
CA ILE A 378 3.00 -2.90 22.74
C ILE A 378 2.07 -3.91 23.41
N LEU A 379 1.33 -4.68 22.61
CA LEU A 379 0.62 -5.89 23.02
C LEU A 379 1.25 -7.09 22.31
N ASN A 380 1.85 -7.99 23.09
CA ASN A 380 2.16 -9.33 22.65
C ASN A 380 0.92 -10.21 22.84
N VAL A 381 0.37 -10.74 21.76
CA VAL A 381 -0.84 -11.58 21.81
C VAL A 381 -0.56 -13.02 22.23
N ASP A 382 0.70 -13.44 22.33
CA ASP A 382 1.10 -14.80 22.71
C ASP A 382 0.66 -15.88 21.68
N GLY A 383 0.79 -15.58 20.39
CA GLY A 383 0.47 -16.49 19.29
C GLY A 383 1.12 -17.89 19.39
N PRO A 384 2.42 -18.01 19.75
CA PRO A 384 3.07 -19.33 19.88
C PRO A 384 2.46 -20.25 20.94
N ASN A 385 1.69 -19.73 21.89
CA ASN A 385 1.02 -20.50 22.94
C ASN A 385 -0.51 -20.34 22.86
N ASP A 386 -1.06 -20.21 21.64
CA ASP A 386 -2.52 -20.14 21.39
C ASP A 386 -3.21 -19.00 22.17
N TYR A 387 -2.54 -17.84 22.29
CA TYR A 387 -3.05 -16.65 22.97
C TYR A 387 -3.34 -16.84 24.47
N SER A 388 -2.60 -17.74 25.13
CA SER A 388 -2.86 -18.16 26.50
C SER A 388 -2.49 -17.13 27.58
N ASP A 389 -1.43 -16.35 27.34
CA ASP A 389 -0.89 -15.35 28.26
C ASP A 389 -0.48 -14.07 27.53
N PRO A 390 -1.45 -13.35 26.93
CA PRO A 390 -1.17 -12.10 26.24
C PRO A 390 -0.68 -11.04 27.23
N SER A 391 0.29 -10.23 26.82
CA SER A 391 1.02 -9.33 27.71
C SER A 391 1.24 -7.94 27.09
N THR A 392 1.20 -6.92 27.94
CA THR A 392 1.57 -5.54 27.60
C THR A 392 2.91 -5.13 28.23
N ASP A 393 3.71 -6.09 28.69
CA ASP A 393 5.07 -5.80 29.19
C ASP A 393 5.96 -5.35 28.02
N ASP A 394 6.37 -4.09 28.06
CA ASP A 394 7.18 -3.45 27.04
C ASP A 394 8.66 -3.37 27.41
N THR A 395 9.07 -3.92 28.56
CA THR A 395 10.42 -3.75 29.12
C THR A 395 11.51 -4.22 28.15
N ALA A 396 11.29 -5.35 27.48
CA ALA A 396 12.26 -5.91 26.52
C ALA A 396 12.36 -5.09 25.22
N HIS A 397 11.36 -4.25 24.95
CA HIS A 397 11.20 -3.46 23.75
C HIS A 397 11.68 -2.01 23.91
N LYS A 398 11.97 -1.54 25.13
CA LYS A 398 12.61 -0.24 25.37
C LYS A 398 14.11 -0.29 25.05
N CYS A 399 14.44 -0.30 23.77
CA CYS A 399 15.79 -0.36 23.23
C CYS A 399 15.94 0.52 21.98
N THR A 400 17.16 0.63 21.47
CA THR A 400 17.50 1.37 20.25
C THR A 400 18.30 0.48 19.33
N LEU A 401 18.09 0.62 18.01
CA LEU A 401 18.86 -0.07 16.98
C LEU A 401 19.73 0.91 16.18
N PRO A 402 20.81 0.42 15.53
CA PRO A 402 21.52 1.21 14.53
C PRO A 402 20.58 1.61 13.40
N LYS A 403 20.66 2.87 12.98
CA LYS A 403 19.90 3.38 11.83
C LYS A 403 20.43 2.78 10.53
N LEU A 404 19.51 2.44 9.63
CA LEU A 404 19.78 1.95 8.30
C LEU A 404 20.21 3.09 7.37
N PRO A 405 21.10 2.81 6.41
CA PRO A 405 21.52 3.78 5.41
C PRO A 405 20.34 4.19 4.52
N ALA A 406 20.45 5.35 3.88
CA ALA A 406 19.50 5.74 2.85
C ALA A 406 19.71 4.97 1.55
N VAL A 407 18.60 4.72 0.85
CA VAL A 407 18.64 4.18 -0.50
C VAL A 407 19.18 5.28 -1.43
N GLU A 408 20.20 4.94 -2.20
CA GLU A 408 20.77 5.81 -3.23
C GLU A 408 20.52 5.18 -4.59
N LEU A 409 19.64 5.80 -5.38
CA LEU A 409 19.36 5.32 -6.72
C LEU A 409 20.48 5.71 -7.68
N ALA A 410 20.95 4.74 -8.45
CA ALA A 410 21.92 4.94 -9.53
C ALA A 410 21.20 5.16 -10.87
N LEU A 411 20.16 6.01 -10.89
CA LEU A 411 19.39 6.29 -12.10
C LEU A 411 20.21 7.15 -13.06
N ALA A 412 20.02 6.94 -14.37
CA ALA A 412 20.50 7.88 -15.37
C ALA A 412 19.85 9.25 -15.10
N GLU A 413 20.65 10.29 -14.87
CA GLU A 413 20.15 11.67 -14.78
C GLU A 413 19.54 12.04 -16.15
N GLU A 414 18.21 12.08 -16.25
CA GLU A 414 17.49 12.73 -17.36
C GLU A 414 16.48 13.76 -16.87
#